data_AF-A0A208ZV60-F1
#
_entry.id   AF-A0A208ZV60-F1
#
_cell.length_a   1.000
_cell.length_b   1.000
_cell.length_c   1.000
_cell.angle_alpha   90.00
_cell.angle_beta   90.00
_cell.angle_gamma   90.00
#
_symmetry.space_group_name_H-M   'P 1'
#
loop_
_entity.id
_entity.type
_entity.pdbx_description
1 polymer ?
#
loop_
_entity_poly.entity_id
_entity_poly.type
_entity_poly.pdbx_seq_one_letter_code
_entity_poly.pdbx_strand_id
1 'polypeptide(L)'
;MDRHDKLGYRLGVVLTRLNNGECLSLAELSVEFNVSERTLYRDMHERLAYLHLERKGKNYYLARGALGQRSNTDLRRFTHILGINGLFPRWDDPLLTLLLGATDNNPFLIKPRPFENCAVFLSTLNALAEATQQSKTVSFTYSDKKHCDVEPYRLVSDRGIWYLAGVDNHLLKSFVVSGISGLLVSQVEFTSQSNIHARIEKADSIWYGEEHFEVLLSVSPQVAHHFRRRAFYPQQEIIHTSPDGRMLLISQVHHLNQIIPLIKYWLPHVEVIQPASVRQRILSDIQEALNGANQADNCIDFKQGRDSDK
;
A
#
# COMPACT_ATOMS: atom_id res chain seq x y z
N MET A 1 53.20 3.14 2.24
CA MET A 1 51.95 2.42 2.51
C MET A 1 52.29 1.04 2.98
N ASP A 2 52.03 0.80 4.26
CA ASP A 2 52.48 -0.40 4.95
C ASP A 2 51.69 -1.63 4.49
N ARG A 3 52.20 -2.84 4.71
CA ARG A 3 51.53 -4.09 4.25
C ARG A 3 50.13 -4.27 4.84
N HIS A 4 49.89 -3.70 6.02
CA HIS A 4 48.58 -3.67 6.69
C HIS A 4 47.60 -2.68 6.05
N ASP A 5 48.06 -1.52 5.55
CA ASP A 5 47.21 -0.56 4.83
C ASP A 5 46.58 -1.18 3.59
N LYS A 6 47.33 -2.02 2.87
CA LYS A 6 46.85 -2.69 1.64
C LYS A 6 45.79 -3.76 1.90
N LEU A 7 45.82 -4.44 3.05
CA LEU A 7 44.79 -5.42 3.43
C LEU A 7 43.52 -4.72 3.90
N GLY A 8 43.65 -3.74 4.79
CA GLY A 8 42.51 -3.00 5.33
C GLY A 8 41.73 -2.29 4.22
N TYR A 9 42.44 -1.59 3.32
CA TYR A 9 41.83 -0.96 2.15
C TYR A 9 41.10 -1.97 1.26
N ARG A 10 41.73 -3.10 0.93
CA ARG A 10 41.12 -4.13 0.09
C ARG A 10 39.85 -4.72 0.71
N LEU A 11 39.89 -5.10 1.98
CA LEU A 11 38.71 -5.61 2.68
C LEU A 11 37.61 -4.57 2.77
N GLY A 12 37.96 -3.29 3.01
CA GLY A 12 37.02 -2.18 2.99
C GLY A 12 36.30 -2.06 1.65
N VAL A 13 37.04 -2.03 0.53
CA VAL A 13 36.45 -1.94 -0.81
C VAL A 13 35.59 -3.17 -1.14
N VAL A 14 36.08 -4.38 -0.86
CA VAL A 14 35.33 -5.62 -1.07
C VAL A 14 34.04 -5.60 -0.27
N LEU A 15 34.10 -5.21 1.02
CA LEU A 15 32.94 -5.10 1.88
C LEU A 15 31.95 -4.06 1.34
N THR A 16 32.40 -2.86 0.93
CA THR A 16 31.53 -1.82 0.37
C THR A 16 30.82 -2.30 -0.90
N ARG A 17 31.52 -2.98 -1.81
CA ARG A 17 30.91 -3.50 -3.05
C ARG A 17 29.91 -4.63 -2.79
N LEU A 18 30.27 -5.59 -1.93
CA LEU A 18 29.32 -6.60 -1.45
C LEU A 18 28.12 -5.93 -0.79
N ASN A 19 28.36 -4.82 -0.06
CA ASN A 19 27.33 -4.06 0.63
C ASN A 19 26.42 -3.22 -0.27
N ASN A 20 26.83 -3.00 -1.51
CA ASN A 20 26.01 -2.39 -2.55
C ASN A 20 25.27 -3.45 -3.41
N GLY A 21 25.41 -4.74 -3.08
CA GLY A 21 24.78 -5.85 -3.80
C GLY A 21 25.51 -6.30 -5.07
N GLU A 22 26.79 -5.94 -5.22
CA GLU A 22 27.59 -6.37 -6.37
C GLU A 22 27.96 -7.86 -6.29
N CYS A 23 28.11 -8.50 -7.45
CA CYS A 23 28.63 -9.87 -7.58
C CYS A 23 30.12 -9.79 -7.94
N LEU A 24 30.98 -10.31 -7.07
CA LEU A 24 32.43 -10.16 -7.20
C LEU A 24 33.13 -11.44 -7.67
N SER A 25 33.95 -11.33 -8.72
CA SER A 25 34.83 -12.39 -9.21
C SER A 25 36.21 -12.31 -8.58
N LEU A 26 36.76 -13.43 -8.11
CA LEU A 26 38.13 -13.45 -7.59
C LEU A 26 39.17 -13.10 -8.66
N ALA A 27 38.92 -13.46 -9.92
CA ALA A 27 39.84 -13.19 -11.03
C ALA A 27 39.92 -11.68 -11.33
N GLU A 28 38.78 -10.98 -11.30
CA GLU A 28 38.73 -9.53 -11.53
C GLU A 28 39.38 -8.77 -10.36
N LEU A 29 39.04 -9.14 -9.12
CA LEU A 29 39.65 -8.56 -7.92
C LEU A 29 41.16 -8.84 -7.84
N SER A 30 41.63 -9.98 -8.36
CA SER A 30 43.05 -10.35 -8.40
C SER A 30 43.85 -9.37 -9.25
N VAL A 31 43.31 -9.00 -10.41
CA VAL A 31 43.88 -7.97 -11.30
C VAL A 31 43.80 -6.59 -10.63
N GLU A 32 42.64 -6.22 -10.08
CA GLU A 32 42.42 -4.89 -9.49
C GLU A 32 43.34 -4.61 -8.30
N PHE A 33 43.46 -5.55 -7.36
CA PHE A 33 44.27 -5.38 -6.15
C PHE A 33 45.72 -5.86 -6.32
N ASN A 34 46.07 -6.40 -7.49
CA ASN A 34 47.38 -7.00 -7.78
C ASN A 34 47.81 -8.03 -6.71
N VAL A 35 46.92 -8.98 -6.40
CA VAL A 35 47.14 -10.07 -5.43
C VAL A 35 46.68 -11.39 -6.01
N SER A 36 47.25 -12.51 -5.56
CA SER A 36 46.81 -13.83 -6.02
C SER A 36 45.35 -14.14 -5.64
N GLU A 37 44.66 -14.91 -6.48
CA GLU A 37 43.33 -15.44 -6.16
C GLU A 37 43.31 -16.23 -4.85
N ARG A 38 44.42 -16.92 -4.49
CA ARG A 38 44.56 -17.60 -3.19
C ARG A 38 44.46 -16.63 -2.00
N THR A 39 44.97 -15.42 -2.16
CA THR A 39 44.87 -14.38 -1.11
C THR A 39 43.43 -13.89 -0.98
N LEU A 40 42.74 -13.67 -2.09
CA LEU A 40 41.33 -13.24 -2.10
C LEU A 40 40.39 -14.35 -1.62
N TYR A 41 40.68 -15.61 -1.93
CA TYR A 41 39.97 -16.75 -1.38
C TYR A 41 40.01 -16.73 0.14
N ARG A 42 41.18 -16.48 0.73
CA ARG A 42 41.33 -16.32 2.17
C ARG A 42 40.57 -15.11 2.71
N ASP A 43 40.56 -14.00 1.97
CA ASP A 43 39.76 -12.83 2.35
C ASP A 43 38.27 -13.17 2.42
N MET A 44 37.73 -13.90 1.45
CA MET A 44 36.30 -14.28 1.42
C MET A 44 35.92 -15.36 2.43
N HIS A 45 36.73 -16.43 2.56
CA HIS A 45 36.37 -17.63 3.33
C HIS A 45 36.86 -17.66 4.76
N GLU A 46 37.85 -16.84 5.13
CA GLU A 46 38.33 -16.76 6.51
C GLU A 46 37.99 -15.40 7.12
N ARG A 47 38.34 -14.30 6.44
CA ARG A 47 38.21 -12.96 7.03
C ARG A 47 36.78 -12.42 6.96
N LEU A 48 36.09 -12.66 5.85
CA LEU A 48 34.69 -12.26 5.63
C LEU A 48 33.70 -13.42 5.82
N ALA A 49 34.13 -14.53 6.42
CA ALA A 49 33.31 -15.72 6.62
C ALA A 49 32.01 -15.45 7.39
N TYR A 50 32.04 -14.48 8.31
CA TYR A 50 30.90 -14.06 9.12
C TYR A 50 29.76 -13.42 8.30
N LEU A 51 30.02 -13.08 7.04
CA LEU A 51 29.01 -12.53 6.12
C LEU A 51 28.14 -13.60 5.47
N HIS A 52 28.50 -14.89 5.58
CA HIS A 52 27.80 -16.00 4.93
C HIS A 52 27.57 -15.76 3.43
N LEU A 53 28.64 -15.40 2.71
CA LEU A 53 28.59 -15.08 1.28
C LEU A 53 28.02 -16.25 0.46
N GLU A 54 27.07 -15.93 -0.41
CA GLU A 54 26.52 -16.87 -1.38
C GLU A 54 27.37 -16.87 -2.66
N ARG A 55 27.24 -17.95 -3.44
CA ARG A 55 28.05 -18.16 -4.64
C ARG A 55 27.19 -18.56 -5.82
N LYS A 56 27.33 -17.82 -6.92
CA LYS A 56 26.73 -18.16 -8.22
C LYS A 56 27.85 -18.34 -9.24
N GLY A 57 28.18 -19.60 -9.54
CA GLY A 57 29.29 -19.94 -10.44
C GLY A 57 30.66 -19.56 -9.84
N LYS A 58 31.33 -18.58 -10.44
CA LYS A 58 32.64 -18.04 -9.98
C LYS A 58 32.52 -16.75 -9.15
N ASN A 59 31.30 -16.24 -8.97
CA ASN A 59 31.07 -14.96 -8.33
C ASN A 59 30.55 -15.14 -6.90
N TYR A 60 31.03 -14.29 -6.00
CA TYR A 60 30.61 -14.17 -4.61
C TYR A 60 29.69 -12.96 -4.46
N TYR A 61 28.61 -13.10 -3.71
CA TYR A 61 27.70 -12.00 -3.41
C TYR A 61 27.10 -12.18 -2.02
N LEU A 62 26.54 -11.10 -1.49
CA LEU A 62 25.88 -11.10 -0.20
C LEU A 62 24.36 -11.28 -0.43
N ALA A 63 23.70 -12.10 0.39
CA ALA A 63 22.25 -12.28 0.31
C ALA A 63 21.53 -10.93 0.47
N ARG A 64 20.43 -10.73 -0.26
CA ARG A 64 19.66 -9.47 -0.16
C ARG A 64 19.24 -9.22 1.29
N GLY A 65 19.60 -8.04 1.82
CA GLY A 65 19.24 -7.62 3.18
C GLY A 65 20.20 -8.08 4.28
N ALA A 66 21.24 -8.86 3.98
CA ALA A 66 22.29 -9.14 4.96
C ALA A 66 23.05 -7.84 5.33
N LEU A 67 23.58 -7.80 6.56
CA LEU A 67 24.17 -6.61 7.19
C LEU A 67 23.26 -5.37 7.25
N GLY A 68 21.94 -5.54 7.21
CA GLY A 68 21.00 -4.42 7.27
C GLY A 68 21.01 -3.54 6.02
N GLN A 69 21.61 -4.01 4.92
CA GLN A 69 21.65 -3.26 3.67
C GLN A 69 20.26 -2.99 3.13
N ARG A 70 19.96 -1.70 2.97
CA ARG A 70 18.89 -1.19 2.14
C ARG A 70 19.53 -0.19 1.19
N SER A 71 19.68 -0.58 -0.07
CA SER A 71 20.20 0.34 -1.08
C SER A 71 19.17 1.44 -1.36
N ASN A 72 19.61 2.54 -1.98
CA ASN A 72 18.66 3.54 -2.51
C ASN A 72 17.68 2.92 -3.52
N THR A 73 18.07 1.84 -4.21
CA THR A 73 17.18 1.05 -5.06
C THR A 73 16.08 0.36 -4.25
N ASP A 74 16.42 -0.22 -3.09
CA ASP A 74 15.44 -0.86 -2.21
C ASP A 74 14.50 0.18 -1.57
N LEU A 75 15.01 1.37 -1.26
CA LEU A 75 14.18 2.49 -0.79
C LEU A 75 13.22 2.99 -1.87
N ARG A 76 13.65 3.08 -3.13
CA ARG A 76 12.76 3.40 -4.27
C ARG A 76 11.70 2.31 -4.49
N ARG A 77 12.03 1.04 -4.29
CA ARG A 77 11.03 -0.04 -4.30
C ARG A 77 10.05 0.10 -3.13
N PHE A 78 10.56 0.44 -1.95
CA PHE A 78 9.74 0.67 -0.76
C PHE A 78 8.73 1.80 -0.96
N THR A 79 9.12 2.91 -1.60
CA THR A 79 8.19 4.02 -1.91
C THR A 79 7.11 3.61 -2.90
N HIS A 80 7.43 2.71 -3.84
CA HIS A 80 6.44 2.12 -4.74
C HIS A 80 5.46 1.21 -3.99
N ILE A 81 5.95 0.31 -3.13
CA ILE A 81 5.12 -0.61 -2.31
C ILE A 81 4.17 0.17 -1.40
N LEU A 82 4.65 1.26 -0.79
CA LEU A 82 3.82 2.12 0.06
C LEU A 82 2.86 3.05 -0.72
N GLY A 83 2.94 3.08 -2.06
CA GLY A 83 2.11 3.96 -2.89
C GLY A 83 2.46 5.46 -2.76
N ILE A 84 3.66 5.79 -2.26
CA ILE A 84 4.11 7.18 -2.07
C ILE A 84 5.09 7.64 -3.16
N ASN A 85 5.33 6.83 -4.20
CA ASN A 85 6.29 7.16 -5.26
C ASN A 85 6.02 8.53 -5.93
N GLY A 86 4.74 8.94 -6.07
CA GLY A 86 4.38 10.25 -6.64
C GLY A 86 4.40 11.43 -5.66
N LEU A 87 4.76 11.20 -4.39
CA LEU A 87 4.78 12.27 -3.37
C LEU A 87 5.86 13.31 -3.66
N PHE A 88 6.99 12.86 -4.18
CA PHE A 88 8.06 13.71 -4.69
C PHE A 88 8.21 13.48 -6.20
N PRO A 89 8.63 14.50 -6.98
CA PRO A 89 8.84 14.33 -8.42
C PRO A 89 9.85 13.24 -8.77
N ARG A 90 10.87 13.04 -7.91
CA ARG A 90 11.91 12.03 -8.03
C ARG A 90 12.38 11.60 -6.65
N TRP A 91 12.77 10.33 -6.53
CA TRP A 91 13.39 9.75 -5.33
C TRP A 91 14.89 9.56 -5.54
N ASP A 92 15.61 10.66 -5.81
CA ASP A 92 17.05 10.63 -6.07
C ASP A 92 17.88 10.58 -4.79
N ASP A 93 19.19 10.34 -4.93
CA ASP A 93 20.08 10.14 -3.81
C ASP A 93 20.17 11.38 -2.89
N PRO A 94 20.22 12.64 -3.39
CA PRO A 94 20.17 13.82 -2.54
C PRO A 94 18.92 13.89 -1.65
N LEU A 95 17.73 13.60 -2.21
CA LEU A 95 16.51 13.59 -1.42
C LEU A 95 16.55 12.48 -0.36
N LEU A 96 17.00 11.28 -0.72
CA LEU A 96 17.11 10.17 0.21
C LEU A 96 18.11 10.47 1.34
N THR A 97 19.25 11.09 1.04
CA THR A 97 20.21 11.55 2.05
C THR A 97 19.60 12.60 2.98
N LEU A 98 18.81 13.54 2.46
CA LEU A 98 18.12 14.55 3.26
C LEU A 98 17.05 13.93 4.18
N LEU A 99 16.29 12.95 3.67
CA LEU A 99 15.23 12.29 4.43
C LEU A 99 15.78 11.34 5.52
N LEU A 100 16.93 10.69 5.26
CA LEU A 100 17.53 9.67 6.13
C LEU A 100 18.71 10.18 6.96
N GLY A 101 19.13 11.43 6.78
CA GLY A 101 20.18 12.08 7.55
C GLY A 101 19.79 12.34 9.00
N ALA A 102 20.66 13.01 9.76
CA ALA A 102 20.43 13.31 11.18
C ALA A 102 19.07 13.99 11.40
N THR A 103 18.20 13.34 12.17
CA THR A 103 16.74 13.45 12.11
C THR A 103 16.13 14.56 12.96
N ASP A 104 16.92 15.27 13.76
CA ASP A 104 16.39 16.22 14.75
C ASP A 104 15.77 17.47 14.11
N ASN A 105 16.06 17.75 12.83
CA ASN A 105 15.52 18.88 12.10
C ASN A 105 15.22 18.55 10.63
N ASN A 106 14.51 17.45 10.37
CA ASN A 106 14.07 17.13 9.00
C ASN A 106 13.07 18.20 8.51
N PRO A 107 13.33 18.89 7.37
CA PRO A 107 12.45 19.95 6.87
C PRO A 107 11.11 19.44 6.34
N PHE A 108 10.94 18.12 6.19
CA PHE A 108 9.73 17.50 5.70
C PHE A 108 8.96 16.79 6.82
N LEU A 109 7.66 17.11 6.91
CA LEU A 109 6.71 16.38 7.74
C LEU A 109 5.54 15.93 6.87
N ILE A 110 5.38 14.62 6.72
CA ILE A 110 4.24 14.01 6.03
C ILE A 110 3.21 13.66 7.10
N LYS A 111 2.05 14.32 7.07
CA LYS A 111 0.96 14.00 7.99
C LYS A 111 0.36 12.63 7.63
N PRO A 112 0.38 11.65 8.54
CA PRO A 112 -0.16 10.33 8.24
C PRO A 112 -1.68 10.41 8.09
N ARG A 113 -2.22 9.51 7.28
CA ARG A 113 -3.65 9.20 7.34
C ARG A 113 -3.91 8.28 8.53
N PRO A 114 -5.09 8.34 9.17
CA PRO A 114 -5.46 7.34 10.17
C PRO A 114 -5.36 5.93 9.58
N PHE A 115 -4.88 4.98 10.39
CA PHE A 115 -4.76 3.57 10.02
C PHE A 115 -5.18 2.68 11.20
N GLU A 116 -5.60 1.46 10.89
CA GLU A 116 -5.94 0.45 11.90
C GLU A 116 -4.73 0.05 12.75
N ASN A 117 -4.97 -0.27 14.03
CA ASN A 117 -3.96 -0.86 14.87
C ASN A 117 -3.69 -2.32 14.46
N CYS A 118 -2.71 -2.50 13.57
CA CYS A 118 -2.35 -3.81 13.01
C CYS A 118 -1.86 -4.81 14.05
N ALA A 119 -1.43 -4.36 15.24
CA ALA A 119 -1.00 -5.24 16.31
C ALA A 119 -2.09 -6.25 16.73
N VAL A 120 -3.37 -5.86 16.61
CA VAL A 120 -4.52 -6.68 16.99
C VAL A 120 -4.67 -7.93 16.11
N PHE A 121 -4.26 -7.85 14.84
CA PHE A 121 -4.42 -8.92 13.83
C PHE A 121 -3.10 -9.30 13.16
N LEU A 122 -1.96 -9.02 13.80
CA LEU A 122 -0.63 -9.21 13.23
C LEU A 122 -0.35 -10.67 12.86
N SER A 123 -0.80 -11.62 13.69
CA SER A 123 -0.64 -13.05 13.42
C SER A 123 -1.40 -13.47 12.15
N THR A 124 -2.66 -13.03 12.01
CA THR A 124 -3.47 -13.25 10.81
C THR A 124 -2.82 -12.62 9.58
N LEU A 125 -2.34 -11.37 9.70
CA LEU A 125 -1.68 -10.66 8.61
C LEU A 125 -0.41 -11.40 8.13
N ASN A 126 0.43 -11.85 9.07
CA ASN A 126 1.65 -12.59 8.75
C ASN A 126 1.34 -13.95 8.10
N ALA A 127 0.36 -14.69 8.63
CA ALA A 127 -0.04 -15.98 8.06
C ALA A 127 -0.59 -15.82 6.62
N LEU A 128 -1.39 -14.79 6.36
CA LEU A 128 -1.87 -14.47 5.02
C LEU A 128 -0.74 -14.02 4.09
N ALA A 129 0.22 -13.24 4.59
CA ALA A 129 1.38 -12.80 3.81
C ALA A 129 2.23 -14.00 3.36
N GLU A 130 2.49 -14.94 4.28
CA GLU A 130 3.22 -16.17 3.98
C GLU A 130 2.44 -17.06 2.99
N ALA A 131 1.14 -17.28 3.23
CA ALA A 131 0.30 -18.06 2.32
C ALA A 131 0.23 -17.45 0.91
N THR A 132 0.15 -16.12 0.81
CA THR A 132 0.22 -15.40 -0.47
C THR A 132 1.56 -15.61 -1.16
N GLN A 133 2.68 -15.48 -0.43
CA GLN A 133 4.02 -15.66 -0.98
C GLN A 133 4.26 -17.09 -1.48
N GLN A 134 3.74 -18.09 -0.76
CA GLN A 134 3.88 -19.51 -1.08
C GLN A 134 2.77 -20.01 -2.03
N SER A 135 1.84 -19.16 -2.45
CA SER A 135 0.65 -19.54 -3.24
C SER A 135 -0.14 -20.70 -2.63
N LYS A 136 -0.34 -20.68 -1.30
CA LYS A 136 -1.13 -21.68 -0.57
C LYS A 136 -2.56 -21.21 -0.35
N THR A 137 -3.53 -22.10 -0.50
CA THR A 137 -4.94 -21.77 -0.22
C THR A 137 -5.18 -21.58 1.27
N VAL A 138 -6.20 -20.78 1.59
CA VAL A 138 -6.60 -20.48 2.97
C VAL A 138 -8.09 -20.68 3.15
N SER A 139 -8.51 -21.09 4.35
CA SER A 139 -9.91 -21.18 4.74
C SER A 139 -10.14 -20.36 6.01
N PHE A 140 -11.28 -19.66 6.08
CA PHE A 140 -11.59 -18.80 7.21
C PHE A 140 -13.10 -18.51 7.31
N THR A 141 -13.51 -17.89 8.41
CA THR A 141 -14.86 -17.34 8.61
C THR A 141 -14.83 -15.82 8.49
N TYR A 142 -15.76 -15.26 7.72
CA TYR A 142 -15.92 -13.83 7.49
C TYR A 142 -17.41 -13.47 7.42
N SER A 143 -17.85 -12.48 8.21
CA SER A 143 -19.28 -12.11 8.33
C SER A 143 -20.20 -13.33 8.54
N ASP A 144 -19.83 -14.19 9.49
CA ASP A 144 -20.54 -15.43 9.85
C ASP A 144 -20.67 -16.48 8.74
N LYS A 145 -19.95 -16.31 7.62
CA LYS A 145 -19.88 -17.26 6.51
C LYS A 145 -18.52 -17.91 6.43
N LYS A 146 -18.49 -19.22 6.19
CA LYS A 146 -17.26 -19.96 5.93
C LYS A 146 -16.86 -19.80 4.47
N HIS A 147 -15.59 -19.47 4.26
CA HIS A 147 -14.93 -19.44 2.97
C HIS A 147 -13.85 -20.52 2.98
N CYS A 148 -13.94 -21.46 2.03
CA CYS A 148 -13.04 -22.61 1.93
C CYS A 148 -12.19 -22.49 0.68
N ASP A 149 -10.93 -22.90 0.76
CA ASP A 149 -9.98 -22.94 -0.36
C ASP A 149 -9.85 -21.62 -1.13
N VAL A 150 -9.88 -20.50 -0.39
CA VAL A 150 -9.63 -19.17 -0.96
C VAL A 150 -8.19 -19.09 -1.43
N GLU A 151 -7.96 -18.59 -2.64
CA GLU A 151 -6.63 -18.35 -3.20
C GLU A 151 -6.19 -16.93 -2.84
N PRO A 152 -5.26 -16.72 -1.89
CA PRO A 152 -4.79 -15.39 -1.51
C PRO A 152 -3.80 -14.83 -2.54
N TYR A 153 -4.14 -13.71 -3.18
CA TYR A 153 -3.28 -13.08 -4.20
C TYR A 153 -2.47 -11.90 -3.70
N ARG A 154 -3.04 -11.04 -2.83
CA ARG A 154 -2.35 -9.86 -2.31
C ARG A 154 -2.96 -9.34 -1.03
N LEU A 155 -2.11 -8.82 -0.15
CA LEU A 155 -2.56 -7.95 0.94
C LEU A 155 -2.52 -6.50 0.46
N VAL A 156 -3.64 -5.80 0.60
CA VAL A 156 -3.83 -4.43 0.13
C VAL A 156 -4.26 -3.56 1.30
N SER A 157 -3.51 -2.47 1.54
CA SER A 157 -3.95 -1.43 2.47
C SER A 157 -4.64 -0.32 1.68
N ASP A 158 -5.93 -0.11 1.91
CA ASP A 158 -6.69 0.98 1.31
C ASP A 158 -7.37 1.80 2.41
N ARG A 159 -7.23 3.13 2.32
CA ARG A 159 -7.78 4.11 3.26
C ARG A 159 -7.53 3.77 4.75
N GLY A 160 -6.39 3.15 5.06
CA GLY A 160 -5.99 2.80 6.42
C GLY A 160 -6.49 1.45 6.92
N ILE A 161 -7.20 0.67 6.09
CA ILE A 161 -7.73 -0.64 6.41
C ILE A 161 -6.98 -1.72 5.62
N TRP A 162 -6.72 -2.87 6.24
CA TRP A 162 -6.08 -4.01 5.57
C TRP A 162 -7.09 -4.99 4.98
N TYR A 163 -6.86 -5.37 3.73
CA TYR A 163 -7.67 -6.32 2.98
C TYR A 163 -6.83 -7.46 2.43
N LEU A 164 -7.39 -8.66 2.43
CA LEU A 164 -6.95 -9.77 1.58
C LEU A 164 -7.70 -9.69 0.25
N ALA A 165 -6.98 -9.44 -0.84
CA ALA A 165 -7.45 -9.69 -2.19
C ALA A 165 -7.24 -11.17 -2.53
N GLY A 166 -8.33 -11.91 -2.72
CA GLY A 166 -8.27 -13.34 -2.98
C GLY A 166 -9.41 -13.84 -3.85
N VAL A 167 -9.18 -14.95 -4.54
CA VAL A 167 -10.22 -15.61 -5.34
C VAL A 167 -10.98 -16.59 -4.47
N ASP A 168 -12.29 -16.41 -4.41
CA ASP A 168 -13.21 -17.28 -3.69
C ASP A 168 -14.35 -17.64 -4.65
N ASN A 169 -14.48 -18.93 -4.95
CA ASN A 169 -15.41 -19.46 -5.96
C ASN A 169 -15.26 -18.76 -7.32
N HIS A 170 -14.04 -18.68 -7.85
CA HIS A 170 -13.67 -18.05 -9.13
C HIS A 170 -13.89 -16.53 -9.22
N LEU A 171 -14.31 -15.88 -8.13
CA LEU A 171 -14.50 -14.44 -8.08
C LEU A 171 -13.41 -13.80 -7.21
N LEU A 172 -12.73 -12.79 -7.76
CA LEU A 172 -11.77 -11.96 -7.03
C LEU A 172 -12.54 -11.03 -6.07
N LYS A 173 -12.31 -11.20 -4.77
CA LYS A 173 -12.97 -10.47 -3.68
C LYS A 173 -11.94 -9.82 -2.75
N SER A 174 -12.43 -8.92 -1.90
CA SER A 174 -11.67 -8.30 -0.83
C SER A 174 -12.28 -8.65 0.53
N PHE A 175 -11.45 -9.10 1.46
CA PHE A 175 -11.85 -9.44 2.83
C PHE A 175 -11.09 -8.56 3.81
N VAL A 176 -11.77 -7.85 4.71
CA VAL A 176 -11.11 -7.07 5.76
C VAL A 176 -10.36 -8.01 6.69
N VAL A 177 -9.04 -7.83 6.85
CA VAL A 177 -8.19 -8.75 7.62
C VAL A 177 -8.60 -8.82 9.08
N SER A 178 -8.98 -7.68 9.69
CA SER A 178 -9.48 -7.62 11.07
C SER A 178 -10.83 -8.34 11.26
N GLY A 179 -11.57 -8.60 10.18
CA GLY A 179 -12.83 -9.37 10.20
C GLY A 179 -12.67 -10.87 9.94
N ILE A 180 -11.45 -11.35 9.67
CA ILE A 180 -11.16 -12.76 9.42
C ILE A 180 -10.99 -13.48 10.77
N SER A 181 -11.72 -14.58 10.94
CA SER A 181 -11.62 -15.46 12.10
C SER A 181 -11.43 -16.92 11.70
N GLY A 182 -10.77 -17.71 12.55
CA GLY A 182 -10.54 -19.14 12.29
C GLY A 182 -9.72 -19.40 11.03
N LEU A 183 -8.69 -18.60 10.76
CA LEU A 183 -7.81 -18.76 9.61
C LEU A 183 -7.05 -20.09 9.68
N LEU A 184 -7.14 -20.87 8.59
CA LEU A 184 -6.40 -22.10 8.37
C LEU A 184 -5.64 -22.00 7.05
N VAL A 185 -4.33 -22.20 7.08
CA VAL A 185 -3.49 -22.27 5.88
C VAL A 185 -3.38 -23.73 5.45
N SER A 186 -3.76 -24.01 4.21
CA SER A 186 -3.68 -25.35 3.63
C SER A 186 -2.25 -25.68 3.17
N GLN A 187 -1.97 -26.97 2.94
CA GLN A 187 -0.77 -27.38 2.19
C GLN A 187 -1.03 -27.45 0.67
N VAL A 188 -2.27 -27.20 0.24
CA VAL A 188 -2.64 -27.15 -1.16
C VAL A 188 -2.14 -25.83 -1.76
N GLU A 189 -1.34 -25.94 -2.81
CA GLU A 189 -0.88 -24.82 -3.61
C GLU A 189 -1.86 -24.56 -4.77
N PHE A 190 -2.09 -23.29 -5.09
CA PHE A 190 -2.85 -22.88 -6.28
C PHE A 190 -1.92 -22.31 -7.34
N THR A 191 -2.35 -22.36 -8.59
CA THR A 191 -1.57 -21.78 -9.70
C THR A 191 -1.86 -20.28 -9.80
N SER A 192 -0.92 -19.46 -9.32
CA SER A 192 -1.05 -18.01 -9.35
C SER A 192 -1.15 -17.47 -10.79
N GLN A 193 -2.21 -16.71 -11.07
CA GLN A 193 -2.46 -16.14 -12.39
C GLN A 193 -2.03 -14.67 -12.50
N SER A 194 -1.24 -14.33 -13.52
CA SER A 194 -0.69 -12.98 -13.71
C SER A 194 -1.75 -11.91 -14.04
N ASN A 195 -2.83 -12.30 -14.72
CA ASN A 195 -3.96 -11.40 -15.01
C ASN A 195 -4.67 -10.92 -13.73
N ILE A 196 -4.73 -11.76 -12.68
CA ILE A 196 -5.34 -11.39 -11.40
C ILE A 196 -4.46 -10.37 -10.67
N HIS A 197 -3.15 -10.58 -10.62
CA HIS A 197 -2.21 -9.59 -10.09
C HIS A 197 -2.33 -8.24 -10.80
N ALA A 198 -2.39 -8.26 -12.14
CA ALA A 198 -2.55 -7.05 -12.93
C ALA A 198 -3.89 -6.34 -12.67
N ARG A 199 -4.97 -7.09 -12.41
CA ARG A 199 -6.27 -6.50 -12.01
C ARG A 199 -6.19 -5.82 -10.66
N ILE A 200 -5.55 -6.44 -9.67
CA ILE A 200 -5.37 -5.86 -8.33
C ILE A 200 -4.52 -4.59 -8.40
N GLU A 201 -3.44 -4.60 -9.20
CA GLU A 201 -2.55 -3.43 -9.34
C GLU A 201 -3.18 -2.25 -10.09
N LYS A 202 -4.04 -2.52 -11.08
CA LYS A 202 -4.70 -1.47 -11.88
C LYS A 202 -5.96 -0.91 -11.23
N ALA A 203 -6.51 -1.58 -10.22
CA ALA A 203 -7.73 -1.14 -9.56
C ALA A 203 -7.50 0.13 -8.72
N ASP A 204 -8.39 1.11 -8.84
CA ASP A 204 -8.36 2.34 -8.04
C ASP A 204 -8.77 2.12 -6.57
N SER A 205 -9.23 0.92 -6.21
CA SER A 205 -9.73 0.57 -4.88
C SER A 205 -9.78 -0.95 -4.66
N ILE A 206 -10.28 -1.38 -3.50
CA ILE A 206 -10.48 -2.79 -3.14
C ILE A 206 -11.68 -3.47 -3.82
N TRP A 207 -12.38 -2.78 -4.72
CA TRP A 207 -13.50 -3.33 -5.47
C TRP A 207 -13.03 -3.78 -6.86
N TYR A 208 -12.94 -5.10 -7.06
CA TYR A 208 -12.36 -5.71 -8.27
C TYR A 208 -13.38 -6.26 -9.28
N GLY A 209 -14.63 -5.78 -9.21
CA GLY A 209 -15.70 -6.19 -10.13
C GLY A 209 -15.32 -5.95 -11.59
N GLU A 210 -15.86 -6.75 -12.51
CA GLU A 210 -15.63 -6.55 -13.95
C GLU A 210 -16.61 -5.51 -14.52
N GLU A 211 -17.85 -5.55 -14.03
CA GLU A 211 -18.85 -4.55 -14.37
C GLU A 211 -18.55 -3.23 -13.66
N HIS A 212 -18.62 -2.15 -14.42
CA HIS A 212 -18.55 -0.78 -13.94
C HIS A 212 -19.79 -0.03 -14.41
N PHE A 213 -20.16 1.01 -13.68
CA PHE A 213 -21.17 1.96 -14.09
C PHE A 213 -20.63 3.38 -13.95
N GLU A 214 -21.17 4.26 -14.79
CA GLU A 214 -20.77 5.66 -14.81
C GLU A 214 -21.66 6.48 -13.86
N VAL A 215 -21.00 7.34 -13.08
CA VAL A 215 -21.67 8.36 -12.29
C VAL A 215 -21.32 9.72 -12.87
N LEU A 216 -22.33 10.43 -13.36
CA LEU A 216 -22.21 11.80 -13.84
C LEU A 216 -22.51 12.75 -12.68
N LEU A 217 -21.56 13.65 -12.39
CA LEU A 217 -21.66 14.61 -11.30
C LEU A 217 -21.51 16.04 -11.80
N SER A 218 -22.23 16.94 -11.13
CA SER A 218 -22.07 18.38 -11.22
C SER A 218 -21.33 18.89 -10.00
N VAL A 219 -20.29 19.69 -10.22
CA VAL A 219 -19.49 20.31 -9.16
C VAL A 219 -19.67 21.82 -9.23
N SER A 220 -20.06 22.42 -8.11
CA SER A 220 -20.26 23.87 -8.03
C SER A 220 -18.94 24.64 -8.22
N PRO A 221 -19.00 25.88 -8.75
CA PRO A 221 -17.81 26.72 -8.95
C PRO A 221 -16.95 26.90 -7.69
N GLN A 222 -17.58 26.87 -6.51
CA GLN A 222 -16.91 27.08 -5.22
C GLN A 222 -15.81 26.05 -4.94
N VAL A 223 -16.04 24.78 -5.32
CA VAL A 223 -15.10 23.67 -5.05
C VAL A 223 -14.45 23.12 -6.32
N ALA A 224 -14.84 23.58 -7.52
CA ALA A 224 -14.34 23.09 -8.81
C ALA A 224 -12.81 23.13 -8.94
N HIS A 225 -12.14 24.11 -8.31
CA HIS A 225 -10.69 24.22 -8.33
C HIS A 225 -9.98 23.02 -7.66
N HIS A 226 -10.59 22.40 -6.64
CA HIS A 226 -10.05 21.18 -6.02
C HIS A 226 -10.01 20.03 -7.02
N PHE A 227 -11.09 19.83 -7.77
CA PHE A 227 -11.24 18.76 -8.75
C PHE A 227 -10.32 18.91 -9.97
N ARG A 228 -9.87 20.13 -10.28
CA ARG A 228 -8.81 20.38 -11.28
C ARG A 228 -7.42 20.03 -10.76
N ARG A 229 -7.17 20.25 -9.47
CA ARG A 229 -5.84 20.04 -8.86
C ARG A 229 -5.50 18.57 -8.75
N ARG A 230 -6.48 17.71 -8.50
CA ARG A 230 -6.34 16.25 -8.52
C ARG A 230 -7.69 15.56 -8.69
N ALA A 231 -7.66 14.31 -9.15
CA ALA A 231 -8.81 13.43 -9.08
C ALA A 231 -9.18 13.12 -7.62
N PHE A 232 -10.48 13.18 -7.31
CA PHE A 232 -11.05 12.74 -6.04
C PHE A 232 -11.90 11.49 -6.18
N TYR A 233 -12.40 11.21 -7.38
CA TYR A 233 -13.21 10.03 -7.68
C TYR A 233 -12.41 9.01 -8.51
N PRO A 234 -12.77 7.71 -8.44
CA PRO A 234 -12.16 6.69 -9.29
C PRO A 234 -12.35 7.01 -10.76
N GLN A 235 -11.30 6.82 -11.57
CA GLN A 235 -11.31 7.11 -13.02
C GLN A 235 -12.01 8.43 -13.37
N GLN A 236 -11.73 9.50 -12.59
CA GLN A 236 -12.40 10.79 -12.76
C GLN A 236 -11.99 11.43 -14.10
N GLU A 237 -12.99 11.82 -14.88
CA GLU A 237 -12.81 12.58 -16.12
C GLU A 237 -13.63 13.88 -16.06
N ILE A 238 -13.00 15.00 -16.42
CA ILE A 238 -13.68 16.29 -16.54
C ILE A 238 -14.18 16.43 -17.97
N ILE A 239 -15.50 16.40 -18.15
CA ILE A 239 -16.14 16.40 -19.47
C ILE A 239 -16.40 17.82 -19.95
N HIS A 240 -16.78 18.70 -19.02
CA HIS A 240 -17.13 20.07 -19.35
C HIS A 240 -16.84 21.01 -18.19
N THR A 241 -16.40 22.22 -18.54
CA THR A 241 -16.34 23.36 -17.62
C THR A 241 -17.13 24.50 -18.23
N SER A 242 -18.19 24.88 -17.56
CA SER A 242 -19.05 25.98 -17.96
C SER A 242 -18.34 27.34 -17.72
N PRO A 243 -18.71 28.41 -18.44
CA PRO A 243 -18.15 29.75 -18.24
C PRO A 243 -18.38 30.31 -16.83
N ASP A 244 -19.44 29.88 -16.14
CA ASP A 244 -19.75 30.23 -14.74
C ASP A 244 -18.86 29.50 -13.71
N GLY A 245 -17.97 28.63 -14.18
CA GLY A 245 -17.04 27.85 -13.35
C GLY A 245 -17.60 26.51 -12.87
N ARG A 246 -18.85 26.16 -13.19
CA ARG A 246 -19.41 24.83 -12.88
C ARG A 246 -18.70 23.77 -13.71
N MET A 247 -18.51 22.60 -13.12
CA MET A 247 -17.81 21.49 -13.75
C MET A 247 -18.69 20.26 -13.82
N LEU A 248 -18.70 19.59 -14.97
CA LEU A 248 -19.28 18.27 -15.14
C LEU A 248 -18.17 17.24 -15.22
N LEU A 249 -18.33 16.16 -14.46
CA LEU A 249 -17.36 15.08 -14.41
C LEU A 249 -18.05 13.72 -14.42
N ILE A 250 -17.39 12.72 -15.01
CA ILE A 250 -17.77 11.31 -14.91
C ILE A 250 -16.77 10.62 -13.99
N SER A 251 -17.25 9.59 -13.29
CA SER A 251 -16.45 8.62 -12.57
C SER A 251 -16.98 7.22 -12.88
N GLN A 252 -16.06 6.31 -13.26
CA GLN A 252 -16.38 4.90 -13.48
C GLN A 252 -16.07 4.10 -12.22
N VAL A 253 -17.09 3.39 -11.71
CA VAL A 253 -16.98 2.68 -10.43
C VAL A 253 -17.61 1.30 -10.48
N HIS A 254 -17.12 0.40 -9.64
CA HIS A 254 -17.60 -0.99 -9.55
C HIS A 254 -18.63 -1.20 -8.45
N HIS A 255 -18.69 -0.30 -7.47
CA HIS A 255 -19.57 -0.44 -6.31
C HIS A 255 -20.01 0.91 -5.74
N LEU A 256 -21.24 1.00 -5.25
CA LEU A 256 -21.80 2.24 -4.68
C LEU A 256 -20.96 2.81 -3.53
N ASN A 257 -20.45 1.95 -2.65
CA ASN A 257 -19.62 2.35 -1.51
C ASN A 257 -18.24 2.89 -1.93
N GLN A 258 -17.83 2.71 -3.19
CA GLN A 258 -16.59 3.28 -3.71
C GLN A 258 -16.71 4.81 -3.85
N ILE A 259 -17.90 5.31 -4.24
CA ILE A 259 -18.13 6.71 -4.62
C ILE A 259 -19.03 7.49 -3.64
N ILE A 260 -20.06 6.87 -3.06
CA ILE A 260 -21.03 7.58 -2.22
C ILE A 260 -20.37 8.32 -1.04
N PRO A 261 -19.45 7.71 -0.25
CA PRO A 261 -18.78 8.43 0.82
C PRO A 261 -17.98 9.64 0.33
N LEU A 262 -17.38 9.53 -0.86
CA LEU A 262 -16.61 10.61 -1.47
C LEU A 262 -17.52 11.76 -1.90
N ILE A 263 -18.70 11.46 -2.45
CA ILE A 263 -19.69 12.48 -2.82
C ILE A 263 -20.20 13.20 -1.56
N LYS A 264 -20.56 12.44 -0.53
CA LYS A 264 -21.06 13.00 0.74
C LYS A 264 -20.10 14.00 1.38
N TYR A 265 -18.80 13.74 1.30
CA TYR A 265 -17.76 14.64 1.81
C TYR A 265 -17.84 16.05 1.18
N TRP A 266 -18.31 16.17 -0.06
CA TRP A 266 -18.39 17.42 -0.80
C TRP A 266 -19.79 18.03 -0.85
N LEU A 267 -20.78 17.45 -0.16
CA LEU A 267 -22.11 18.04 -0.10
C LEU A 267 -22.08 19.41 0.62
N PRO A 268 -22.90 20.39 0.18
CA PRO A 268 -23.87 20.32 -0.93
C PRO A 268 -23.26 20.69 -2.30
N HIS A 269 -21.94 20.87 -2.40
CA HIS A 269 -21.28 21.42 -3.58
C HIS A 269 -21.09 20.42 -4.74
N VAL A 270 -21.35 19.14 -4.50
CA VAL A 270 -21.34 18.09 -5.53
C VAL A 270 -22.71 17.42 -5.58
N GLU A 271 -23.27 17.35 -6.78
CA GLU A 271 -24.56 16.75 -7.06
C GLU A 271 -24.44 15.62 -8.06
N VAL A 272 -25.16 14.53 -7.83
CA VAL A 272 -25.24 13.41 -8.77
C VAL A 272 -26.34 13.70 -9.78
N ILE A 273 -25.97 13.76 -11.06
CA ILE A 273 -26.91 13.88 -12.17
C ILE A 273 -27.45 12.48 -12.52
N GLN A 274 -26.55 11.50 -12.67
CA GLN A 274 -26.87 10.11 -12.99
C GLN A 274 -25.86 9.14 -12.33
N PRO A 275 -26.25 7.90 -12.02
CA PRO A 275 -27.59 7.34 -12.14
C PRO A 275 -28.50 7.79 -10.99
N ALA A 276 -29.83 7.72 -11.22
CA ALA A 276 -30.82 8.12 -10.21
C ALA A 276 -30.71 7.31 -8.91
N SER A 277 -30.28 6.05 -8.99
CA SER A 277 -30.09 5.16 -7.84
C SER A 277 -29.04 5.69 -6.85
N VAL A 278 -27.91 6.22 -7.33
CA VAL A 278 -26.87 6.82 -6.49
C VAL A 278 -27.41 8.08 -5.81
N ARG A 279 -28.09 8.94 -6.57
CA ARG A 279 -28.71 10.16 -6.03
C ARG A 279 -29.73 9.83 -4.95
N GLN A 280 -30.63 8.88 -5.21
CA GLN A 280 -31.66 8.44 -4.26
C GLN A 280 -31.05 7.89 -2.98
N ARG A 281 -29.97 7.09 -3.09
CA ARG A 281 -29.26 6.59 -1.92
C ARG A 281 -28.70 7.71 -1.05
N ILE A 282 -28.05 8.72 -1.66
CA ILE A 282 -27.53 9.88 -0.93
C ILE A 282 -28.65 10.64 -0.22
N LEU A 283 -29.79 10.87 -0.90
CA LEU A 283 -30.93 11.55 -0.31
C LEU A 283 -31.53 10.76 0.87
N SER A 284 -31.65 9.43 0.74
CA SER A 284 -32.10 8.56 1.84
C SER A 284 -31.18 8.69 3.06
N ASP A 285 -29.86 8.62 2.85
CA ASP A 285 -28.89 8.72 3.95
C ASP A 285 -28.95 10.11 4.64
N ILE A 286 -29.22 11.20 3.89
CA ILE A 286 -29.41 12.55 4.45
C ILE A 286 -30.72 12.63 5.23
N GLN A 287 -31.81 12.07 4.71
CA GLN A 287 -33.11 12.04 5.40
C GLN A 287 -33.02 11.27 6.71
N GLU A 288 -32.35 10.12 6.71
CA GLU A 288 -32.08 9.35 7.93
C GLU A 288 -31.30 10.17 8.96
N ALA A 289 -30.27 10.90 8.53
CA ALA A 289 -29.49 11.77 9.42
C ALA A 289 -30.34 12.92 10.00
N LEU A 290 -31.18 13.57 9.19
CA LEU A 290 -32.09 14.63 9.64
C LEU A 290 -33.16 14.11 10.62
N ASN A 291 -33.73 12.94 10.34
CA ASN A 291 -34.71 12.30 11.23
C ASN A 291 -34.07 11.92 12.57
N GLY A 292 -32.83 11.41 12.57
CA GLY A 292 -32.09 11.12 13.79
C GLY A 292 -31.80 12.37 14.63
N ALA A 293 -31.46 13.49 14.00
CA ALA A 293 -31.26 14.77 14.69
C ALA A 293 -32.55 15.28 15.37
N ASN A 294 -33.67 15.23 14.66
CA ASN A 294 -34.98 15.64 15.20
C ASN A 294 -35.44 14.76 16.38
N GLN A 295 -35.06 13.47 16.41
CA GLN A 295 -35.34 12.60 17.55
C GLN A 295 -34.41 12.88 18.74
N ALA A 296 -33.16 13.26 18.49
CA ALA A 296 -32.21 13.63 19.55
C ALA A 296 -32.63 14.92 20.26
N ASP A 297 -33.11 15.93 19.52
CA ASP A 297 -33.59 17.20 20.09
C ASP A 297 -34.80 16.98 21.02
N ASN A 298 -35.72 16.08 20.66
CA ASN A 298 -36.86 15.70 21.51
C ASN A 298 -36.46 14.93 22.80
N CYS A 299 -35.27 14.33 22.85
CA CYS A 299 -34.75 13.65 24.04
C CYS A 299 -34.04 14.58 25.04
N ILE A 300 -33.56 15.74 24.58
CA ILE A 300 -32.86 16.72 25.43
C ILE A 300 -33.88 17.55 26.24
N ASP A 301 -35.05 17.85 25.68
CA ASP A 301 -36.13 18.59 26.37
C ASP A 301 -36.73 17.82 27.56
N PHE A 302 -36.66 16.48 27.58
CA PHE A 302 -37.13 15.68 28.72
C PHE A 302 -36.21 15.71 29.95
N LYS A 303 -34.98 16.24 29.83
CA LYS A 303 -34.03 16.34 30.97
C LYS A 303 -34.01 17.72 31.65
N GLN A 304 -34.64 18.76 31.07
CA GLN A 304 -34.78 20.06 31.74
C GLN A 304 -36.08 20.21 32.55
N GLY A 305 -36.99 19.23 32.52
CA GLY A 305 -38.28 19.26 33.24
C GLY A 305 -38.30 18.57 34.61
N ARG A 306 -37.15 18.21 35.20
CA ARG A 306 -37.07 17.60 36.55
C ARG A 306 -36.02 18.29 37.41
N ASP A 307 -36.21 19.57 37.67
CA ASP A 307 -35.63 20.28 38.83
C ASP A 307 -36.44 21.56 39.09
N SER A 308 -37.73 21.37 39.36
CA SER A 308 -38.56 22.41 39.99
C SER A 308 -39.82 21.74 40.54
N ASP A 309 -39.67 21.09 41.69
CA ASP A 309 -40.66 21.19 42.76
C ASP A 309 -40.07 20.68 44.09
N LYS A 310 -40.05 21.63 45.03
CA LYS A 310 -39.98 21.58 46.49
C LYS A 310 -39.87 20.24 47.22
#